data_AF-Q5N7Y6-F1
#
_entry.id   AF-Q5N7Y6-F1
#
_cell.length_a   1.000
_cell.length_b   1.000
_cell.length_c   1.000
_cell.angle_alpha   90.00
_cell.angle_beta   90.00
_cell.angle_gamma   90.00
#
_symmetry.space_group_name_H-M   'P 1'
#
loop_
_entity.id
_entity.type
_entity.pdbx_description
1 polymer ?
#
loop_
_entity_poly.entity_id
_entity_poly.type
_entity_poly.pdbx_seq_one_letter_code
_entity_poly.pdbx_strand_id
1 'polypeptide(L)'
;MAAAAAEGGGGGGGAVYDPSYVPDSVKTFVAHMYRHVRDKNVYEIHQMYEGGFQRLSDRLFRDAPWPAAEAVSPYCDGDHVFLLLYRELWYRHAYARASSSSSSSAPLTAGQRAESWANYCDLFSVVLHGVVNMQLPNQWLWDMVDEFVYQFQSFCQYRAKLKNKSDDELHQLKQFDKAWNVYGVLNYLQALVEKSMIAQILEREKEGLEQFTATDGYDYQGGSNVLKMLGYYSMIGLLRIHCLLGDYRTGLKCLAPIDLNQQGVYTIVIGSHISAIYHYGFANLMMRRY
;
A
#
# COMPACT_ATOMS: atom_id res chain seq x y z
N MET A 1 63.52 7.52 -3.89
CA MET A 1 62.59 8.62 -4.20
C MET A 1 61.42 8.03 -4.94
N ALA A 2 60.24 8.10 -4.32
CA ALA A 2 58.96 7.68 -4.87
C ALA A 2 58.38 8.75 -5.82
N ALA A 3 57.23 8.42 -6.43
CA ALA A 3 56.31 9.22 -7.27
C ALA A 3 56.54 9.08 -8.79
N ALA A 4 55.52 8.88 -9.64
CA ALA A 4 54.07 8.79 -9.45
C ALA A 4 53.46 7.98 -10.62
N ALA A 5 52.58 7.03 -10.29
CA ALA A 5 51.63 6.47 -11.23
C ALA A 5 50.37 7.37 -11.20
N ALA A 6 50.01 7.93 -12.35
CA ALA A 6 48.76 8.65 -12.53
C ALA A 6 47.66 7.64 -12.86
N GLU A 7 46.82 7.34 -11.88
CA GLU A 7 45.50 6.75 -12.09
C GLU A 7 44.57 7.84 -12.65
N GLY A 8 44.17 7.72 -13.93
CA GLY A 8 42.90 8.27 -14.41
C GLY A 8 41.84 7.20 -14.18
N GLY A 9 40.69 7.43 -13.53
CA GLY A 9 39.91 8.65 -13.52
C GLY A 9 38.60 8.36 -14.27
N GLY A 10 37.56 8.01 -13.51
CA GLY A 10 36.15 8.28 -13.81
C GLY A 10 35.58 7.75 -15.13
N GLY A 11 34.87 6.62 -15.07
CA GLY A 11 33.97 6.15 -16.13
C GLY A 11 32.66 5.65 -15.56
N GLY A 12 31.95 6.49 -14.80
CA GLY A 12 30.56 6.23 -14.39
C GLY A 12 29.64 6.30 -15.60
N GLY A 13 29.61 5.24 -16.40
CA GLY A 13 28.63 5.05 -17.45
C GLY A 13 27.26 4.86 -16.80
N GLY A 14 26.35 5.81 -17.00
CA GLY A 14 24.95 5.65 -16.63
C GLY A 14 24.39 4.45 -17.37
N ALA A 15 24.34 3.31 -16.67
CA ALA A 15 23.69 2.11 -17.18
C ALA A 15 22.23 2.47 -17.47
N VAL A 16 21.86 2.44 -18.75
CA VAL A 16 20.47 2.59 -19.18
C VAL A 16 19.67 1.53 -18.44
N TYR A 17 18.68 1.95 -17.66
CA TYR A 17 17.79 1.04 -16.95
C TYR A 17 17.13 0.10 -17.96
N ASP A 18 17.42 -1.19 -17.85
CA ASP A 18 16.74 -2.24 -18.61
C ASP A 18 15.61 -2.82 -17.74
N PRO A 19 14.33 -2.55 -18.05
CA PRO A 19 13.20 -3.07 -17.27
C PRO A 19 13.10 -4.60 -17.25
N SER A 20 13.77 -5.28 -18.20
CA SER A 20 13.78 -6.73 -18.34
C SER A 20 14.88 -7.40 -17.51
N TYR A 21 15.88 -6.64 -17.07
CA TYR A 21 16.97 -7.17 -16.26
C TYR A 21 16.53 -7.36 -14.80
N VAL A 22 16.68 -8.59 -14.31
CA VAL A 22 16.38 -8.95 -12.92
C VAL A 22 17.68 -9.37 -12.21
N PRO A 23 18.17 -8.62 -11.20
CA PRO A 23 19.32 -9.04 -10.40
C PRO A 23 19.05 -10.35 -9.65
N ASP A 24 20.08 -11.19 -9.43
CA ASP A 24 19.92 -12.49 -8.75
C ASP A 24 19.37 -12.37 -7.32
N SER A 25 19.70 -11.27 -6.63
CA SER A 25 19.13 -10.95 -5.32
C SER A 25 17.61 -10.73 -5.39
N VAL A 26 17.10 -10.14 -6.48
CA VAL A 26 15.67 -9.94 -6.71
C VAL A 26 14.99 -11.24 -7.11
N LYS A 27 15.61 -12.06 -7.97
CA LYS A 27 15.09 -13.41 -8.31
C LYS A 27 14.87 -14.24 -7.04
N THR A 28 15.89 -14.27 -6.17
CA THR A 28 15.84 -14.97 -4.89
C THR A 28 14.75 -14.39 -3.98
N PHE A 29 14.70 -13.07 -3.84
CA PHE A 29 13.66 -12.40 -3.04
C PHE A 29 12.25 -12.76 -3.52
N VAL A 30 11.98 -12.66 -4.82
CA VAL A 30 10.66 -12.96 -5.41
C VAL A 30 10.28 -14.42 -5.17
N ALA A 31 11.18 -15.37 -5.47
CA ALA A 31 10.90 -16.80 -5.31
C ALA A 31 10.64 -17.19 -3.84
N HIS A 32 11.41 -16.63 -2.90
CA HIS A 32 11.23 -16.87 -1.47
C HIS A 32 9.93 -16.25 -0.96
N MET A 33 9.65 -15.00 -1.32
CA MET A 33 8.44 -14.31 -0.87
C MET A 33 7.19 -15.00 -1.41
N TYR A 34 7.21 -15.43 -2.68
CA TYR A 34 6.13 -16.21 -3.28
C TYR A 34 5.86 -17.51 -2.51
N ARG A 35 6.91 -18.27 -2.18
CA ARG A 35 6.79 -19.50 -1.39
C ARG A 35 6.17 -19.22 -0.02
N HIS A 36 6.64 -18.22 0.70
CA HIS A 36 6.12 -17.90 2.04
C HIS A 36 4.68 -17.39 2.01
N VAL A 37 4.27 -16.64 0.99
CA VAL A 37 2.87 -16.24 0.77
C VAL A 37 1.98 -17.46 0.58
N ARG A 38 2.42 -18.45 -0.22
CA ARG A 38 1.68 -19.70 -0.43
C ARG A 38 1.63 -20.58 0.81
N ASP A 39 2.71 -20.63 1.57
CA ASP A 39 2.82 -21.40 2.81
C ASP A 39 2.18 -20.68 4.01
N LYS A 40 1.63 -19.46 3.81
CA LYS A 40 1.04 -18.60 4.85
C LYS A 40 2.00 -18.30 6.01
N ASN A 41 3.29 -18.25 5.72
CA ASN A 41 4.31 -17.96 6.72
C ASN A 41 4.41 -16.45 6.96
N VAL A 42 3.48 -15.92 7.75
CA VAL A 42 3.37 -14.48 8.06
C VAL A 42 4.67 -13.91 8.64
N TYR A 43 5.38 -14.69 9.48
CA TYR A 43 6.63 -14.26 10.09
C TYR A 43 7.71 -13.97 9.03
N GLU A 44 7.96 -14.91 8.13
CA GLU A 44 8.94 -14.73 7.06
C GLU A 44 8.51 -13.63 6.08
N ILE A 45 7.21 -13.55 5.73
CA ILE A 45 6.70 -12.48 4.87
C ILE A 45 6.97 -11.11 5.52
N HIS A 46 6.74 -10.98 6.84
CA HIS A 46 6.99 -9.74 7.57
C HIS A 46 8.49 -9.36 7.56
N GLN A 47 9.38 -10.31 7.81
CA GLN A 47 10.84 -10.08 7.76
C GLN A 47 11.31 -9.67 6.36
N MET A 48 10.76 -10.32 5.32
CA MET A 48 11.06 -9.97 3.94
C MET A 48 10.51 -8.59 3.56
N TYR A 49 9.31 -8.25 4.01
CA TYR A 49 8.66 -6.96 3.74
C TYR A 49 9.37 -5.79 4.44
N GLU A 50 9.57 -5.86 5.75
CA GLU A 50 10.19 -4.77 6.53
C GLU A 50 11.70 -4.68 6.31
N GLY A 51 12.40 -5.82 6.35
CA GLY A 51 13.85 -5.86 6.34
C GLY A 51 14.45 -6.17 4.97
N GLY A 52 13.90 -7.17 4.27
CA GLY A 52 14.44 -7.63 2.98
C GLY A 52 14.27 -6.60 1.86
N PHE A 53 13.03 -6.13 1.68
CA PHE A 53 12.66 -5.20 0.63
C PHE A 53 13.33 -3.83 0.79
N GLN A 54 13.37 -3.28 2.01
CA GLN A 54 14.03 -1.99 2.28
C GLN A 54 15.53 -2.06 2.00
N ARG A 55 16.23 -3.09 2.48
CA ARG A 55 17.68 -3.27 2.21
C ARG A 55 18.00 -3.40 0.73
N LEU A 56 17.17 -4.12 -0.03
CA LEU A 56 17.34 -4.25 -1.48
C LEU A 56 17.05 -2.93 -2.20
N SER A 57 16.00 -2.22 -1.79
CA SER A 57 15.63 -0.91 -2.31
C SER A 57 16.79 0.09 -2.14
N ASP A 58 17.32 0.22 -0.93
CA ASP A 58 18.40 1.16 -0.62
C ASP A 58 19.72 0.87 -1.33
N ARG A 59 20.01 -0.43 -1.54
CA ARG A 59 21.28 -0.90 -2.11
C ARG A 59 21.27 -0.87 -3.64
N LEU A 60 20.16 -1.25 -4.28
CA LEU A 60 20.11 -1.49 -5.73
C LEU A 60 19.18 -0.54 -6.47
N PHE A 61 18.17 0.03 -5.79
CA PHE A 61 17.05 0.73 -6.43
C PHE A 61 16.80 2.11 -5.83
N ARG A 62 17.79 2.73 -5.20
CA ARG A 62 17.68 4.10 -4.66
C ARG A 62 17.26 5.09 -5.75
N ASP A 63 17.95 5.06 -6.88
CA ASP A 63 17.72 5.97 -8.02
C ASP A 63 17.06 5.27 -9.21
N ALA A 64 16.83 3.95 -9.16
CA ALA A 64 16.24 3.16 -10.24
C ALA A 64 14.97 2.44 -9.76
N PRO A 65 13.96 2.22 -10.63
CA PRO A 65 12.82 1.38 -10.25
C PRO A 65 13.22 -0.08 -10.09
N TRP A 66 12.43 -0.82 -9.32
CA TRP A 66 12.54 -2.27 -9.28
C TRP A 66 12.20 -2.86 -10.65
N PRO A 67 12.61 -4.11 -10.95
CA PRO A 67 12.26 -4.77 -12.20
C PRO A 67 10.75 -4.83 -12.43
N ALA A 68 10.33 -4.90 -13.71
CA ALA A 68 8.92 -4.98 -14.04
C ALA A 68 8.31 -6.32 -13.60
N ALA A 69 7.00 -6.33 -13.31
CA ALA A 69 6.28 -7.54 -12.89
C ALA A 69 6.38 -8.67 -13.94
N GLU A 70 6.38 -8.31 -15.22
CA GLU A 70 6.51 -9.21 -16.35
C GLU A 70 7.87 -9.91 -16.35
N ALA A 71 8.94 -9.21 -15.95
CA ALA A 71 10.29 -9.75 -15.89
C ALA A 71 10.48 -10.72 -14.71
N VAL A 72 9.76 -10.51 -13.60
CA VAL A 72 9.84 -11.38 -12.42
C VAL A 72 8.83 -12.54 -12.41
N SER A 73 7.85 -12.51 -13.32
CA SER A 73 6.81 -13.54 -13.48
C SER A 73 7.33 -14.99 -13.49
N PRO A 74 8.45 -15.33 -14.18
CA PRO A 74 8.99 -16.69 -14.16
C PRO A 74 9.45 -17.20 -12.78
N TYR A 75 9.70 -16.31 -11.82
CA TYR A 75 10.18 -16.68 -10.48
C TYR A 75 9.04 -16.86 -9.45
N CYS A 76 7.79 -16.70 -9.88
CA CYS A 76 6.59 -16.88 -9.05
C CYS A 76 5.50 -17.68 -9.78
N ASP A 77 5.89 -18.58 -10.68
CA ASP A 77 5.00 -19.44 -11.49
C ASP A 77 3.94 -18.67 -12.32
N GLY A 78 4.15 -17.37 -12.58
CA GLY A 78 3.16 -16.50 -13.20
C GLY A 78 1.90 -16.31 -12.35
N ASP A 79 1.96 -16.51 -11.03
CA ASP A 79 0.84 -16.35 -10.12
C ASP A 79 0.32 -14.90 -10.15
N HIS A 80 -0.89 -14.74 -10.69
CA HIS A 80 -1.50 -13.43 -10.88
C HIS A 80 -1.69 -12.65 -9.57
N VAL A 81 -2.09 -13.33 -8.48
CA VAL A 81 -2.35 -12.67 -7.20
C VAL A 81 -1.04 -12.19 -6.59
N PHE A 82 0.00 -13.02 -6.63
CA PHE A 82 1.33 -12.62 -6.18
C PHE A 82 1.90 -11.47 -7.03
N LEU A 83 1.69 -11.48 -8.35
CA LEU A 83 2.13 -10.38 -9.22
C LEU A 83 1.42 -9.06 -8.91
N LEU A 84 0.14 -9.08 -8.49
CA LEU A 84 -0.55 -7.88 -8.02
C LEU A 84 0.06 -7.34 -6.71
N LEU A 85 0.44 -8.22 -5.77
CA LEU A 85 1.16 -7.84 -4.55
C LEU A 85 2.56 -7.28 -4.86
N TYR A 86 3.26 -7.88 -5.82
CA TYR A 86 4.56 -7.39 -6.26
C TYR A 86 4.45 -6.00 -6.89
N ARG A 87 3.48 -5.78 -7.78
CA ARG A 87 3.22 -4.46 -8.37
C ARG A 87 2.85 -3.43 -7.30
N GLU A 88 2.10 -3.84 -6.29
CA GLU A 88 1.77 -3.00 -5.14
C GLU A 88 3.03 -2.50 -4.41
N LEU A 89 3.97 -3.41 -4.10
CA LEU A 89 5.30 -3.06 -3.54
C LEU A 89 6.09 -2.14 -4.47
N TRP A 90 6.07 -2.45 -5.76
CA TRP A 90 6.76 -1.68 -6.80
C TRP A 90 6.27 -0.23 -6.83
N TYR A 91 4.95 -0.01 -6.87
CA TYR A 91 4.37 1.33 -6.88
C TYR A 91 4.62 2.05 -5.57
N ARG A 92 4.48 1.40 -4.41
CA ARG A 92 4.81 2.02 -3.11
C ARG A 92 6.24 2.57 -3.09
N HIS A 93 7.21 1.78 -3.54
CA HIS A 93 8.59 2.23 -3.65
C HIS A 93 8.78 3.37 -4.67
N ALA A 94 8.07 3.32 -5.81
CA ALA A 94 8.08 4.41 -6.79
C ALA A 94 7.58 5.73 -6.18
N TYR A 95 6.48 5.70 -5.42
CA TYR A 95 5.94 6.87 -4.71
C TYR A 95 6.86 7.39 -3.60
N ALA A 96 7.48 6.49 -2.83
CA ALA A 96 8.47 6.86 -1.81
C ALA A 96 9.66 7.62 -2.44
N ARG A 97 10.22 7.10 -3.54
CA ARG A 97 11.33 7.73 -4.28
C ARG A 97 10.99 9.09 -4.89
N ALA A 98 9.77 9.26 -5.35
CA ALA A 98 9.32 10.54 -5.89
C ALA A 98 9.06 11.58 -4.80
N SER A 99 8.74 11.14 -3.59
CA SER A 99 8.49 12.00 -2.44
C SER A 99 9.77 12.42 -1.72
N SER A 100 10.81 11.59 -1.75
CA SER A 100 12.10 11.82 -1.09
C SER A 100 13.07 12.74 -1.86
N SER A 101 12.61 13.43 -2.91
CA SER A 101 13.46 13.97 -3.98
C SER A 101 14.64 14.84 -3.49
N SER A 102 15.84 14.25 -3.50
CA SER A 102 17.02 14.88 -4.10
C SER A 102 16.82 14.90 -5.63
N SER A 103 17.41 15.89 -6.31
CA SER A 103 17.11 16.36 -7.67
C SER A 103 17.27 15.37 -8.86
N SER A 104 17.43 14.06 -8.63
CA SER A 104 17.72 13.05 -9.65
C SER A 104 16.54 12.13 -10.00
N SER A 105 15.51 11.98 -9.15
CA SER A 105 14.39 11.09 -9.45
C SER A 105 13.31 11.80 -10.28
N ALA A 106 12.94 11.19 -11.41
CA ALA A 106 11.86 11.71 -12.24
C ALA A 106 10.52 11.68 -11.47
N PRO A 107 9.69 12.74 -11.54
CA PRO A 107 8.38 12.74 -10.90
C PRO A 107 7.48 11.66 -11.51
N LEU A 108 6.55 11.11 -10.71
CA LEU A 108 5.57 10.17 -11.25
C LEU A 108 4.72 10.82 -12.34
N THR A 109 4.62 10.12 -13.46
CA THR A 109 3.77 10.51 -14.60
C THR A 109 2.29 10.24 -14.30
N ALA A 110 1.38 10.87 -15.04
CA ALA A 110 -0.05 10.59 -14.90
C ALA A 110 -0.39 9.12 -15.25
N GLY A 111 0.30 8.54 -16.24
CA GLY A 111 0.15 7.13 -16.61
C GLY A 111 0.50 6.17 -15.47
N GLN A 112 1.67 6.34 -14.84
CA GLN A 112 2.08 5.50 -13.70
C GLN A 112 1.11 5.57 -12.52
N ARG A 113 0.54 6.76 -12.24
CA ARG A 113 -0.48 6.91 -11.21
C ARG A 113 -1.77 6.17 -11.59
N ALA A 114 -2.16 6.18 -12.86
CA ALA A 114 -3.33 5.47 -13.36
C ALA A 114 -3.15 3.94 -13.37
N GLU A 115 -1.95 3.46 -13.67
CA GLU A 115 -1.61 2.04 -13.58
C GLU A 115 -1.58 1.55 -12.12
N SER A 116 -1.04 2.36 -11.18
CA SER A 116 -1.12 2.05 -9.74
C SER A 116 -2.57 1.93 -9.27
N TRP A 117 -3.44 2.85 -9.73
CA TRP A 117 -4.89 2.76 -9.48
C TRP A 117 -5.49 1.46 -10.02
N ALA A 118 -5.17 1.08 -11.26
CA ALA A 118 -5.64 -0.17 -11.85
C ALA A 118 -5.17 -1.39 -11.04
N ASN A 119 -3.91 -1.41 -10.60
CA ASN A 119 -3.37 -2.49 -9.77
C ASN A 119 -4.14 -2.64 -8.45
N TYR A 120 -4.44 -1.54 -7.74
CA TYR A 120 -5.27 -1.61 -6.53
C TYR A 120 -6.71 -2.06 -6.82
N CYS A 121 -7.30 -1.62 -7.92
CA CYS A 121 -8.63 -2.09 -8.34
C CYS A 121 -8.64 -3.61 -8.54
N ASP A 122 -7.66 -4.14 -9.26
CA ASP A 122 -7.54 -5.57 -9.53
C ASP A 122 -7.27 -6.35 -8.25
N LEU A 123 -6.36 -5.87 -7.40
CA LEU A 123 -6.04 -6.48 -6.10
C LEU A 123 -7.26 -6.53 -5.19
N PHE A 124 -7.98 -5.42 -5.02
CA PHE A 124 -9.19 -5.39 -4.19
C PHE A 124 -10.32 -6.20 -4.80
N SER A 125 -10.45 -6.24 -6.13
CA SER A 125 -11.44 -7.10 -6.80
C SER A 125 -11.17 -8.59 -6.53
N VAL A 126 -9.90 -9.01 -6.59
CA VAL A 126 -9.50 -10.38 -6.21
C VAL A 126 -9.85 -10.68 -4.76
N VAL A 127 -9.64 -9.73 -3.84
CA VAL A 127 -9.99 -9.89 -2.42
C VAL A 127 -11.50 -9.93 -2.19
N LEU A 128 -12.28 -9.12 -2.91
CA LEU A 128 -13.73 -9.01 -2.73
C LEU A 128 -14.51 -10.17 -3.35
N HIS A 129 -14.03 -10.70 -4.48
CA HIS A 129 -14.74 -11.70 -5.27
C HIS A 129 -14.08 -13.09 -5.24
N GLY A 130 -12.79 -13.18 -4.90
CA GLY A 130 -12.03 -14.42 -4.90
C GLY A 130 -11.87 -15.04 -3.52
N VAL A 131 -11.57 -16.33 -3.49
CA VAL A 131 -11.12 -17.03 -2.27
C VAL A 131 -9.61 -16.81 -2.16
N VAL A 132 -9.22 -15.79 -1.38
CA VAL A 132 -7.82 -15.48 -1.13
C VAL A 132 -7.25 -16.48 -0.13
N ASN A 133 -6.40 -17.38 -0.59
CA ASN A 133 -5.81 -18.44 0.23
C ASN A 133 -4.38 -18.10 0.71
N MET A 134 -4.21 -16.92 1.32
CA MET A 134 -2.93 -16.47 1.88
C MET A 134 -3.15 -15.76 3.22
N GLN A 135 -2.10 -15.63 4.01
CA GLN A 135 -2.08 -14.73 5.16
C GLN A 135 -0.95 -13.72 4.97
N LEU A 136 -1.25 -12.45 5.23
CA LEU A 136 -0.29 -11.36 5.06
C LEU A 136 -0.08 -10.62 6.40
N PRO A 137 1.12 -10.08 6.65
CA PRO A 137 1.38 -9.27 7.84
C PRO A 137 0.42 -8.08 7.93
N ASN A 138 -0.13 -7.85 9.11
CA ASN A 138 -1.01 -6.71 9.41
C ASN A 138 -0.39 -5.36 9.03
N GLN A 139 0.93 -5.21 9.22
CA GLN A 139 1.69 -4.03 8.77
C GLN A 139 1.52 -3.76 7.28
N TRP A 140 1.74 -4.78 6.43
CA TRP A 140 1.62 -4.63 4.98
C TRP A 140 0.17 -4.36 4.55
N LEU A 141 -0.81 -5.01 5.20
CA LEU A 141 -2.23 -4.76 4.92
C LEU A 141 -2.66 -3.33 5.31
N TRP A 142 -2.16 -2.81 6.43
CA TRP A 142 -2.34 -1.39 6.79
C TRP A 142 -1.71 -0.49 5.74
N ASP A 143 -0.45 -0.74 5.37
CA ASP A 143 0.27 0.08 4.40
C ASP A 143 -0.40 0.08 3.02
N MET A 144 -1.03 -1.01 2.60
CA MET A 144 -1.85 -1.02 1.37
C MET A 144 -3.01 -0.03 1.43
N VAL A 145 -3.74 0.00 2.55
CA VAL A 145 -4.90 0.91 2.71
C VAL A 145 -4.43 2.35 2.87
N ASP A 146 -3.41 2.59 3.69
CA ASP A 146 -2.90 3.95 3.91
C ASP A 146 -2.27 4.54 2.64
N GLU A 147 -1.52 3.72 1.89
CA GLU A 147 -0.97 4.10 0.59
C GLU A 147 -2.08 4.37 -0.44
N PHE A 148 -3.14 3.53 -0.48
CA PHE A 148 -4.29 3.77 -1.36
C PHE A 148 -4.95 5.13 -1.09
N VAL A 149 -5.15 5.49 0.18
CA VAL A 149 -5.69 6.82 0.55
C VAL A 149 -4.69 7.94 0.26
N TYR A 150 -3.40 7.71 0.50
CA TYR A 150 -2.34 8.66 0.20
C TYR A 150 -2.24 8.96 -1.30
N GLN A 151 -2.24 7.95 -2.16
CA GLN A 151 -2.16 8.12 -3.61
C GLN A 151 -3.36 8.86 -4.17
N PHE A 152 -4.56 8.62 -3.63
CA PHE A 152 -5.75 9.42 -3.94
C PHE A 152 -5.54 10.91 -3.61
N GLN A 153 -5.08 11.21 -2.39
CA GLN A 153 -4.82 12.57 -1.94
C GLN A 153 -3.74 13.24 -2.79
N SER A 154 -2.64 12.52 -3.06
CA SER A 154 -1.52 12.95 -3.91
C SER A 154 -1.99 13.25 -5.33
N PHE A 155 -2.85 12.42 -5.91
CA PHE A 155 -3.40 12.65 -7.24
C PHE A 155 -4.36 13.84 -7.29
N CYS A 156 -5.19 14.04 -6.27
CA CYS A 156 -6.03 15.23 -6.14
C CYS A 156 -5.17 16.51 -6.14
N GLN A 157 -4.08 16.53 -5.38
CA GLN A 157 -3.13 17.64 -5.35
C GLN A 157 -2.43 17.84 -6.70
N TYR A 158 -2.01 16.76 -7.34
CA TYR A 158 -1.43 16.82 -8.68
C TYR A 158 -2.42 17.43 -9.66
N ARG A 159 -3.68 16.97 -9.70
CA ARG A 159 -4.73 17.52 -10.58
C ARG A 159 -5.03 19.00 -10.34
N ALA A 160 -4.98 19.47 -9.09
CA ALA A 160 -5.23 20.87 -8.76
C ALA A 160 -4.10 21.82 -9.23
N LYS A 161 -2.84 21.33 -9.26
CA LYS A 161 -1.68 22.12 -9.67
C LYS A 161 -1.49 22.11 -11.20
N LEU A 162 -2.29 22.93 -11.91
CA LEU A 162 -2.24 23.01 -13.39
C LEU A 162 -1.19 24.00 -13.94
N LYS A 163 -0.82 25.02 -13.16
CA LYS A 163 -0.01 26.16 -13.66
C LYS A 163 1.43 25.81 -14.09
N ASN A 164 1.95 24.66 -13.65
CA ASN A 164 3.34 24.25 -13.89
C ASN A 164 3.42 23.00 -14.79
N LYS A 165 2.34 22.66 -15.50
CA LYS A 165 2.25 21.41 -16.28
C LYS A 165 2.47 21.65 -17.75
N SER A 166 3.18 20.71 -18.38
CA SER A 166 3.33 20.67 -19.84
C SER A 166 1.99 20.33 -20.52
N ASP A 167 1.82 20.73 -21.79
CA ASP A 167 0.66 20.36 -22.60
C ASP A 167 0.49 18.83 -22.71
N ASP A 168 1.60 18.08 -22.75
CA ASP A 168 1.59 16.61 -22.75
C ASP A 168 1.04 16.04 -21.44
N GLU A 169 1.40 16.63 -20.30
CA GLU A 169 0.87 16.22 -18.99
C GLU A 169 -0.63 16.55 -18.86
N LEU A 170 -1.06 17.67 -19.43
CA LEU A 170 -2.48 18.04 -19.49
C LEU A 170 -3.27 17.07 -20.37
N HIS A 171 -2.70 16.60 -21.47
CA HIS A 171 -3.31 15.57 -22.31
C HIS A 171 -3.45 14.24 -21.56
N GLN A 172 -2.39 13.78 -20.90
CA GLN A 172 -2.44 12.55 -20.10
C GLN A 172 -3.45 12.62 -18.95
N LEU A 173 -3.58 13.77 -18.28
CA LEU A 173 -4.58 13.97 -17.23
C LEU A 173 -6.02 13.85 -17.73
N LYS A 174 -6.28 14.26 -18.98
CA LYS A 174 -7.58 14.07 -19.62
C LYS A 174 -7.81 12.62 -20.01
N GLN A 175 -6.77 11.91 -20.43
CA GLN A 175 -6.84 10.48 -20.77
C GLN A 175 -7.17 9.61 -19.56
N PHE A 176 -6.62 9.94 -18.39
CA PHE A 176 -6.78 9.18 -17.14
C PHE A 176 -7.67 9.86 -16.11
N ASP A 177 -8.70 10.58 -16.55
CA ASP A 177 -9.58 11.40 -15.69
C ASP A 177 -10.36 10.59 -14.63
N LYS A 178 -10.65 9.32 -14.94
CA LYS A 178 -11.34 8.33 -14.10
C LYS A 178 -10.46 7.71 -13.02
N ALA A 179 -9.14 7.76 -13.14
CA ALA A 179 -8.24 7.22 -12.13
C ALA A 179 -8.36 8.03 -10.83
N TRP A 180 -8.30 7.34 -9.68
CA TRP A 180 -8.35 7.98 -8.35
C TRP A 180 -9.54 8.94 -8.18
N ASN A 181 -10.70 8.61 -8.73
CA ASN A 181 -11.90 9.41 -8.50
C ASN A 181 -12.47 9.11 -7.11
N VAL A 182 -13.03 10.12 -6.45
CA VAL A 182 -13.51 10.02 -5.05
C VAL A 182 -14.55 8.92 -4.87
N TYR A 183 -15.47 8.75 -5.82
CA TYR A 183 -16.51 7.72 -5.76
C TYR A 183 -15.92 6.32 -5.82
N GLY A 184 -14.94 6.08 -6.71
CA GLY A 184 -14.25 4.81 -6.83
C GLY A 184 -13.50 4.45 -5.56
N VAL A 185 -12.77 5.41 -4.98
CA VAL A 185 -12.00 5.19 -3.75
C VAL A 185 -12.93 4.85 -2.59
N LEU A 186 -14.01 5.63 -2.40
CA LEU A 186 -15.02 5.35 -1.37
C LEU A 186 -15.69 4.00 -1.58
N ASN A 187 -16.08 3.66 -2.82
CA ASN A 187 -16.75 2.40 -3.14
C ASN A 187 -15.88 1.19 -2.80
N TYR A 188 -14.58 1.20 -3.13
CA TYR A 188 -13.70 0.08 -2.80
C TYR A 188 -13.52 -0.09 -1.29
N LEU A 189 -13.27 1.00 -0.55
CA LEU A 189 -13.12 0.91 0.91
C LEU A 189 -14.42 0.46 1.58
N GLN A 190 -15.56 0.99 1.15
CA GLN A 190 -16.88 0.58 1.65
C GLN A 190 -17.15 -0.90 1.34
N ALA A 191 -16.85 -1.35 0.11
CA ALA A 191 -17.01 -2.75 -0.27
C ALA A 191 -16.14 -3.69 0.59
N LEU A 192 -14.90 -3.30 0.91
CA LEU A 192 -14.02 -4.05 1.80
C LEU A 192 -14.62 -4.16 3.21
N VAL A 193 -15.15 -3.07 3.76
CA VAL A 193 -15.83 -3.07 5.08
C VAL A 193 -17.07 -3.96 5.07
N GLU A 194 -17.93 -3.83 4.05
CA GLU A 194 -19.18 -4.59 3.96
C GLU A 194 -18.93 -6.08 3.74
N LYS A 195 -18.04 -6.43 2.80
CA LYS A 195 -17.79 -7.83 2.44
C LYS A 195 -17.01 -8.59 3.51
N SER A 196 -16.15 -7.90 4.25
CA SER A 196 -15.41 -8.49 5.38
C SER A 196 -16.28 -8.80 6.59
N MET A 197 -17.49 -8.22 6.67
CA MET A 197 -18.38 -8.32 7.82
C MET A 197 -17.73 -7.82 9.13
N ILE A 198 -16.70 -6.98 9.04
CA ILE A 198 -15.87 -6.60 10.19
C ILE A 198 -16.66 -5.90 11.29
N ALA A 199 -17.63 -5.05 10.93
CA ALA A 199 -18.48 -4.39 11.91
C ALA A 199 -19.30 -5.38 12.75
N GLN A 200 -19.75 -6.49 12.14
CA GLN A 200 -20.49 -7.54 12.86
C GLN A 200 -19.56 -8.41 13.70
N ILE A 201 -18.36 -8.71 13.19
CA ILE A 201 -17.31 -9.42 13.93
C ILE A 201 -16.97 -8.68 15.23
N LEU A 202 -16.73 -7.36 15.14
CA LEU A 202 -16.41 -6.53 16.31
C LEU A 202 -17.58 -6.43 17.30
N GLU A 203 -18.83 -6.42 16.81
CA GLU A 203 -19.99 -6.41 17.70
C GLU A 203 -20.15 -7.76 18.42
N ARG A 204 -19.97 -8.88 17.73
CA ARG A 204 -19.97 -10.21 18.35
C ARG A 204 -18.81 -10.42 19.32
N GLU A 205 -17.67 -9.78 19.09
CA GLU A 205 -16.56 -9.77 20.05
C GLU A 205 -16.93 -9.06 21.36
N LYS A 206 -17.69 -7.95 21.31
CA LYS A 206 -18.20 -7.29 22.54
C LYS A 206 -19.14 -8.19 23.35
N GLU A 207 -19.87 -9.07 22.67
CA GLU A 207 -20.73 -10.08 23.30
C GLU A 207 -19.93 -11.31 23.79
N GLY A 208 -18.62 -11.37 23.54
CA GLY A 208 -17.74 -12.49 23.90
C GLY A 208 -17.87 -13.72 22.99
N LEU A 209 -18.49 -13.57 21.82
CA LEU A 209 -18.74 -14.67 20.87
C LEU A 209 -17.62 -14.86 19.85
N GLU A 210 -16.76 -13.86 19.66
CA GLU A 210 -15.59 -13.91 18.77
C GLU A 210 -14.34 -13.40 19.49
N GLN A 211 -13.16 -13.80 18.99
CA GLN A 211 -11.84 -13.41 19.50
C GLN A 211 -10.99 -12.81 18.37
N PHE A 212 -11.55 -11.86 17.64
CA PHE A 212 -10.91 -11.26 16.48
C PHE A 212 -9.69 -10.43 16.88
N THR A 213 -9.86 -9.54 17.86
CA THR A 213 -8.79 -8.66 18.34
C THR A 213 -7.74 -9.42 19.11
N ALA A 214 -8.14 -10.42 19.92
CA ALA A 214 -7.22 -11.24 20.70
C ALA A 214 -6.28 -12.11 19.84
N THR A 215 -6.64 -12.37 18.58
CA THR A 215 -5.84 -13.14 17.62
C THR A 215 -5.10 -12.26 16.63
N ASP A 216 -5.11 -10.94 16.85
CA ASP A 216 -4.59 -9.93 15.91
C ASP A 216 -5.23 -10.06 14.51
N GLY A 217 -6.45 -10.59 14.43
CA GLY A 217 -7.18 -10.85 13.19
C GLY A 217 -6.65 -12.04 12.36
N TYR A 218 -5.65 -12.78 12.85
CA TYR A 218 -5.14 -13.97 12.17
C TYR A 218 -6.02 -15.19 12.42
N ASP A 219 -6.13 -16.02 11.38
CA ASP A 219 -6.84 -17.29 11.46
C ASP A 219 -5.85 -18.45 11.65
N TYR A 220 -5.72 -18.90 12.89
CA TYR A 220 -4.84 -20.01 13.26
C TYR A 220 -5.36 -21.39 12.82
N GLN A 221 -6.59 -21.47 12.28
CA GLN A 221 -7.15 -22.70 11.70
C GLN A 221 -6.81 -22.83 10.20
N GLY A 222 -5.96 -21.94 9.68
CA GLY A 222 -5.49 -21.97 8.30
C GLY A 222 -6.36 -21.17 7.33
N GLY A 223 -7.28 -20.33 7.82
CA GLY A 223 -7.99 -19.37 6.98
C GLY A 223 -7.10 -18.21 6.50
N SER A 224 -7.75 -17.17 5.99
CA SER A 224 -7.11 -15.94 5.50
C SER A 224 -7.51 -14.75 6.36
N ASN A 225 -6.52 -13.94 6.76
CA ASN A 225 -6.74 -12.69 7.47
C ASN A 225 -7.02 -11.51 6.54
N VAL A 226 -6.67 -11.63 5.25
CA VAL A 226 -6.55 -10.50 4.31
C VAL A 226 -7.83 -9.68 4.19
N LEU A 227 -8.96 -10.30 3.89
CA LEU A 227 -10.23 -9.57 3.70
C LEU A 227 -10.70 -8.91 5.01
N LYS A 228 -10.65 -9.62 6.13
CA LYS A 228 -11.07 -9.11 7.45
C LYS A 228 -10.24 -7.91 7.86
N MET A 229 -8.91 -8.02 7.71
CA MET A 229 -7.96 -6.99 8.07
C MET A 229 -8.01 -5.78 7.13
N LEU A 230 -8.13 -5.99 5.82
CA LEU A 230 -8.35 -4.88 4.87
C LEU A 230 -9.66 -4.15 5.15
N GLY A 231 -10.73 -4.87 5.49
CA GLY A 231 -11.99 -4.28 5.95
C GLY A 231 -11.81 -3.46 7.23
N TYR A 232 -11.08 -3.99 8.21
CA TYR A 232 -10.79 -3.29 9.46
C TYR A 232 -10.03 -1.96 9.21
N TYR A 233 -8.93 -2.01 8.46
CA TYR A 233 -8.15 -0.82 8.12
C TYR A 233 -8.91 0.14 7.19
N SER A 234 -9.80 -0.38 6.34
CA SER A 234 -10.67 0.46 5.49
C SER A 234 -11.61 1.34 6.30
N MET A 235 -12.04 0.95 7.51
CA MET A 235 -12.82 1.84 8.39
C MET A 235 -12.01 3.10 8.78
N ILE A 236 -10.71 2.94 9.04
CA ILE A 236 -9.80 4.04 9.35
C ILE A 236 -9.53 4.87 8.08
N GLY A 237 -9.32 4.21 6.94
CA GLY A 237 -9.18 4.86 5.64
C GLY A 237 -10.40 5.71 5.25
N LEU A 238 -11.62 5.20 5.48
CA LEU A 238 -12.87 5.93 5.26
C LEU A 238 -12.94 7.17 6.14
N LEU A 239 -12.62 7.07 7.44
CA LEU A 239 -12.56 8.23 8.32
C LEU A 239 -11.61 9.31 7.76
N ARG A 240 -10.40 8.91 7.32
CA ARG A 240 -9.42 9.83 6.74
C ARG A 240 -9.97 10.52 5.48
N ILE A 241 -10.60 9.79 4.56
CA ILE A 241 -11.21 10.39 3.35
C ILE A 241 -12.36 11.33 3.73
N HIS A 242 -13.24 10.93 4.63
CA HIS A 242 -14.35 11.77 5.08
C HIS A 242 -13.87 13.06 5.74
N CYS A 243 -12.78 13.02 6.50
CA CYS A 243 -12.11 14.22 7.02
C CYS A 243 -11.59 15.12 5.89
N LEU A 244 -11.00 14.56 4.83
CA LEU A 244 -10.56 15.33 3.65
C LEU A 244 -11.73 16.00 2.90
N LEU A 245 -12.89 15.35 2.87
CA LEU A 245 -14.12 15.86 2.23
C LEU A 245 -14.91 16.84 3.12
N GLY A 246 -14.57 16.94 4.41
CA GLY A 246 -15.28 17.77 5.39
C GLY A 246 -16.55 17.15 5.96
N ASP A 247 -16.83 15.86 5.69
CA ASP A 247 -17.97 15.13 6.29
C ASP A 247 -17.54 14.34 7.52
N TYR A 248 -17.25 15.06 8.61
CA TYR A 248 -16.78 14.48 9.87
C TYR A 248 -17.80 13.54 10.52
N ARG A 249 -19.10 13.77 10.30
CA ARG A 249 -20.16 12.97 10.91
C ARG A 249 -20.18 11.57 10.34
N THR A 250 -20.08 11.43 9.02
CA THR A 250 -20.03 10.12 8.37
C THR A 250 -18.72 9.42 8.69
N GLY A 251 -17.60 10.14 8.69
CA GLY A 251 -16.30 9.58 9.10
C GLY A 251 -16.31 8.97 10.51
N LEU A 252 -16.87 9.66 11.50
CA LEU A 252 -16.99 9.13 12.87
C LEU A 252 -17.93 7.91 12.95
N LYS A 253 -18.97 7.84 12.11
CA LYS A 253 -19.83 6.65 12.05
C LYS A 253 -19.11 5.43 11.51
N CYS A 254 -18.24 5.59 10.50
CA CYS A 254 -17.44 4.49 9.96
C CYS A 254 -16.52 3.88 11.01
N LEU A 255 -16.00 4.68 11.94
CA LEU A 255 -15.11 4.22 13.02
C LEU A 255 -15.86 3.70 14.26
N ALA A 256 -17.17 3.98 14.40
CA ALA A 256 -17.94 3.65 15.59
C ALA A 256 -17.88 2.17 16.05
N PRO A 257 -17.74 1.16 15.16
CA PRO A 257 -17.57 -0.23 15.59
C PRO A 257 -16.27 -0.50 16.36
N ILE A 258 -15.21 0.29 16.13
CA ILE A 258 -13.91 0.15 16.79
C ILE A 258 -13.97 0.86 18.14
N ASP A 259 -13.77 0.11 19.23
CA ASP A 259 -13.58 0.72 20.54
C ASP A 259 -12.15 1.26 20.68
N LEU A 260 -12.02 2.59 20.65
CA LEU A 260 -10.74 3.28 20.80
C LEU A 260 -10.23 3.32 22.25
N ASN A 261 -11.03 2.89 23.23
CA ASN A 261 -10.61 2.85 24.64
C ASN A 261 -9.95 1.52 25.01
N GLN A 262 -10.08 0.51 24.14
CA GLN A 262 -9.49 -0.81 24.34
C GLN A 262 -8.32 -1.02 23.37
N GLN A 263 -7.38 -1.89 23.76
CA GLN A 263 -6.36 -2.32 22.80
C GLN A 263 -7.04 -3.13 21.70
N GLY A 264 -6.90 -2.64 20.48
CA GLY A 264 -7.51 -3.18 19.29
C GLY A 264 -6.47 -3.58 18.26
N VAL A 265 -6.88 -4.19 17.15
CA VAL A 265 -5.97 -4.47 16.03
C VAL A 265 -5.31 -3.20 15.49
N TYR A 266 -5.98 -2.05 15.62
CA TYR A 266 -5.42 -0.74 15.26
C TYR A 266 -4.22 -0.31 16.13
N THR A 267 -4.06 -0.86 17.35
CA THR A 267 -2.92 -0.54 18.23
C THR A 267 -1.67 -1.36 17.91
N ILE A 268 -1.82 -2.46 17.16
CA ILE A 268 -0.70 -3.34 16.78
C ILE A 268 0.24 -2.63 15.79
N VAL A 269 -0.35 -1.97 14.79
CA VAL A 269 0.38 -1.22 13.78
C VAL A 269 0.41 0.25 14.21
N ILE A 270 1.60 0.78 14.51
CA ILE A 270 1.79 2.14 15.03
C ILE A 270 1.19 3.19 14.07
N GLY A 271 1.37 3.01 12.75
CA GLY A 271 0.78 3.90 11.74
C GLY A 271 -0.75 3.93 11.80
N SER A 272 -1.38 2.77 11.96
CA SER A 272 -2.83 2.64 12.13
C SER A 272 -3.31 3.34 13.39
N HIS A 273 -2.57 3.19 14.49
CA HIS A 273 -2.91 3.81 15.78
C HIS A 273 -2.91 5.33 15.69
N ILE A 274 -1.81 5.90 15.18
CA ILE A 274 -1.63 7.34 15.03
C ILE A 274 -2.70 7.90 14.10
N SER A 275 -2.92 7.25 12.95
CA SER A 275 -3.89 7.71 11.95
C SER A 275 -5.32 7.69 12.50
N ALA A 276 -5.71 6.63 13.21
CA ALA A 276 -7.04 6.52 13.82
C ALA A 276 -7.28 7.63 14.86
N ILE A 277 -6.36 7.79 15.83
CA ILE A 277 -6.51 8.78 16.90
C ILE A 277 -6.48 10.20 16.34
N TYR A 278 -5.55 10.50 15.42
CA TYR A 278 -5.43 11.82 14.83
C TYR A 278 -6.71 12.25 14.11
N HIS A 279 -7.23 11.41 13.20
CA HIS A 279 -8.42 11.76 12.44
C HIS A 279 -9.69 11.72 13.29
N TYR A 280 -9.76 10.83 14.29
CA TYR A 280 -10.86 10.80 15.25
C TYR A 280 -10.90 12.08 16.10
N GLY A 281 -9.75 12.50 16.65
CA GLY A 281 -9.63 13.73 17.41
C GLY A 281 -9.95 14.96 16.54
N PHE A 282 -9.42 15.01 15.31
CA PHE A 282 -9.70 16.08 14.37
C PHE A 282 -11.20 16.17 14.03
N ALA A 283 -11.85 15.04 13.72
CA ALA A 283 -13.28 15.01 13.42
C ALA A 283 -14.13 15.46 14.63
N ASN A 284 -13.78 15.05 15.85
CA ASN A 284 -14.48 15.50 17.07
C ASN A 284 -14.29 17.00 17.31
N LEU A 285 -13.08 17.53 17.13
CA LEU A 285 -12.78 18.96 17.22
C LEU A 285 -13.64 19.76 16.23
N MET A 286 -13.70 19.32 14.98
CA MET A 286 -14.52 19.98 13.94
C MET A 286 -16.02 19.88 14.22
N MET A 287 -16.45 18.84 14.93
CA MET A 287 -17.82 18.67 15.44
C MET A 287 -18.07 19.38 16.78
N ARG A 288 -17.08 20.11 17.33
CA ARG A 288 -17.13 20.81 18.63
C ARG A 288 -17.40 19.89 19.82
N ARG A 289 -16.87 18.67 19.78
CA ARG A 289 -16.87 17.70 20.87
C ARG A 289 -15.46 17.71 21.49
N TYR A 290 -15.28 18.50 22.54
CA TYR A 290 -14.01 18.68 23.25
C TYR A 290 -13.79 17.59 24.31
#